data_AF-A0A959GCS3-F1
#
_entry.id   AF-A0A959GCS3-F1
#
_cell.length_a   1.000
_cell.length_b   1.000
_cell.length_c   1.000
_cell.angle_alpha   90.00
_cell.angle_beta   90.00
_cell.angle_gamma   90.00
#
_symmetry.space_group_name_H-M   'P 1'
#
loop_
_entity.id
_entity.type
_entity.pdbx_description
1 polymer ?
#
loop_
_entity_poly.entity_id
_entity_poly.type
_entity_poly.pdbx_seq_one_letter_code
_entity_poly.pdbx_strand_id
1 'polypeptide(L)'
;MRETNFIEQNKEKWREFEHILDSPRKDPDKLNDLFVQITDDLSYSRTFYPNRSVRVYLNGLAQRIFFSIYKNRRSRARRLLTFWVEELPHLIYESRREFRLSFLILLMACLIGAVSSAMDSQFANVILGDSYVEMTVENIESGDPMAVYKEKGAFGMSLGITLNNLFVAFLTFVMGVFFTVGTVAILIRNGIMLGAFQYFFIERGLFWESFLTIWIHGTLEISAIVIAGAAGITMGRGLVFPGTYTRLQSFQRSARRGIKIMIGIVPIFFMAGFIEGYLTRHTDAPALVRAGFILACLAFVLLYFVWYPRRKARAGFREPIRDTHINADTGQWINFSQIKSSGEIFSEVFVFFRKNSGRIVLAALITALLYTAAVFLSGTGLPADQFVFVNRTLSTATALSQFFINETVPLLPLINTVCFSILSYFIFRNLILEEQERLNDNPLVGFLKMLIPMGAMQLLILTNDWYTVFLALGLLPVPVLWAYAGLREGINPISALFRGSSLLSQSYSKAFGLFLILMLVGLLAFSLADSMLAWFYLDLVTWVVLLEESAMQHFSAAFLAFITIFILYLVFAIILIGGGLLYYSLLEIKEAPALMERIQQIGRKRSIKGLEQE
;
A
#
# COMPACT_ATOMS: atom_id res chain seq x y z
N MET A 1 2.89 -49.49 -26.10
CA MET A 1 4.32 -49.85 -26.20
C MET A 1 4.56 -51.17 -25.47
N ARG A 2 5.48 -52.04 -25.90
CA ARG A 2 5.89 -53.21 -25.09
C ARG A 2 6.82 -52.76 -23.96
N GLU A 3 6.75 -53.41 -22.80
CA GLU A 3 7.57 -53.06 -21.62
C GLU A 3 9.06 -52.95 -21.93
N THR A 4 9.60 -53.88 -22.71
CA THR A 4 11.03 -53.89 -23.08
C THR A 4 11.43 -52.62 -23.82
N ASN A 5 10.60 -52.15 -24.76
CA ASN A 5 10.85 -50.92 -25.51
C ASN A 5 10.75 -49.68 -24.61
N PHE A 6 9.81 -49.70 -23.66
CA PHE A 6 9.67 -48.61 -22.67
C PHE A 6 10.91 -48.51 -21.77
N ILE A 7 11.44 -49.64 -21.32
CA ILE A 7 12.67 -49.70 -20.54
C ILE A 7 13.87 -49.26 -21.38
N GLU A 8 14.02 -49.77 -22.61
CA GLU A 8 15.14 -49.39 -23.47
C GLU A 8 15.18 -47.91 -23.79
N GLN A 9 14.02 -47.28 -23.98
CA GLN A 9 13.93 -45.84 -24.26
C GLN A 9 14.30 -44.98 -23.05
N ASN A 10 14.04 -45.45 -21.81
CA ASN A 10 14.17 -44.63 -20.60
C ASN A 10 15.33 -45.04 -19.67
N LYS A 11 16.00 -46.17 -19.90
CA LYS A 11 17.06 -46.69 -19.02
C LYS A 11 18.23 -45.73 -18.83
N GLU A 12 18.64 -45.02 -19.88
CA GLU A 12 19.76 -44.07 -19.79
C GLU A 12 19.39 -42.86 -18.95
N LYS A 13 18.18 -42.34 -19.16
CA LYS A 13 17.58 -41.28 -18.36
C LYS A 13 17.52 -41.67 -16.88
N TRP A 14 16.98 -42.84 -16.54
CA TRP A 14 16.91 -43.30 -15.14
C TRP A 14 18.29 -43.47 -14.49
N ARG A 15 19.29 -43.90 -15.27
CA ARG A 15 20.67 -44.05 -14.79
C ARG A 15 21.32 -42.69 -14.50
N GLU A 16 21.09 -41.69 -15.34
CA GLU A 16 21.53 -40.31 -15.08
C GLU A 16 20.89 -39.77 -13.78
N PHE A 17 19.62 -40.10 -13.56
CA PHE A 17 18.86 -39.65 -12.40
C PHE A 17 19.41 -40.24 -11.10
N GLU A 18 19.79 -41.53 -11.11
CA GLU A 18 20.49 -42.17 -10.00
C GLU A 18 21.84 -41.50 -9.73
N HIS A 19 22.62 -41.21 -10.77
CA HIS A 19 23.91 -40.54 -10.61
C HIS A 19 23.78 -39.14 -9.98
N ILE A 20 22.74 -38.39 -10.33
CA ILE A 20 22.44 -37.08 -9.72
C ILE A 20 22.00 -37.25 -8.25
N LEU A 21 21.24 -38.30 -7.94
CA LEU A 21 20.82 -38.61 -6.57
C LEU A 21 21.97 -39.03 -5.66
N ASP A 22 23.00 -39.66 -6.21
CA ASP A 22 24.19 -40.09 -5.47
C ASP A 22 25.28 -39.00 -5.40
N SER A 23 25.11 -37.92 -6.15
CA SER A 23 26.05 -36.79 -6.13
C SER A 23 26.00 -36.00 -4.81
N PRO A 24 27.16 -35.58 -4.24
CA PRO A 24 27.23 -34.87 -2.96
C PRO A 24 26.68 -33.43 -3.00
N ARG A 25 26.62 -32.80 -4.19
CA ARG A 25 25.93 -31.53 -4.42
C ARG A 25 24.70 -31.76 -5.29
N LYS A 26 23.52 -31.66 -4.68
CA LYS A 26 22.25 -31.83 -5.37
C LYS A 26 21.65 -30.46 -5.70
N ASP A 27 21.46 -30.19 -6.97
CA ASP A 27 20.78 -28.98 -7.46
C ASP A 27 19.25 -29.12 -7.24
N PRO A 28 18.61 -28.24 -6.45
CA PRO A 28 17.19 -28.33 -6.15
C PRO A 28 16.28 -28.26 -7.38
N ASP A 29 16.65 -27.48 -8.38
CA ASP A 29 15.83 -27.29 -9.58
C ASP A 29 15.87 -28.56 -10.44
N LYS A 30 17.07 -29.13 -10.62
CA LYS A 30 17.23 -30.44 -11.28
C LYS A 30 16.49 -31.56 -10.54
N LEU A 31 16.53 -31.59 -9.21
CA LEU A 31 15.78 -32.59 -8.43
C LEU A 31 14.27 -32.51 -8.64
N ASN A 32 13.72 -31.31 -8.88
CA ASN A 32 12.30 -31.13 -9.18
C ASN A 32 11.95 -31.65 -10.57
N ASP A 33 12.75 -31.29 -11.59
CA ASP A 33 12.57 -31.80 -12.95
C ASP A 33 12.66 -33.34 -13.00
N LEU A 34 13.62 -33.90 -12.25
CA LEU A 34 13.78 -35.34 -12.04
C LEU A 34 12.52 -35.97 -11.43
N PHE A 35 11.94 -35.32 -10.42
CA PHE A 35 10.75 -35.81 -9.74
C PHE A 35 9.54 -35.85 -10.68
N VAL A 36 9.32 -34.81 -11.48
CA VAL A 36 8.23 -34.75 -12.45
C VAL A 36 8.37 -35.88 -13.47
N GLN A 37 9.54 -36.01 -14.09
CA GLN A 37 9.77 -37.02 -15.13
C GLN A 37 9.64 -38.46 -14.62
N ILE A 38 10.15 -38.75 -13.41
CA ILE A 38 10.00 -40.09 -12.81
C ILE A 38 8.55 -40.36 -12.40
N THR A 39 7.80 -39.35 -11.97
CA THR A 39 6.39 -39.52 -11.61
C THR A 39 5.52 -39.77 -12.84
N ASP A 40 5.85 -39.16 -13.97
CA ASP A 40 5.20 -39.42 -15.26
C ASP A 40 5.49 -40.86 -15.74
N ASP A 41 6.75 -41.28 -15.74
CA ASP A 41 7.16 -42.65 -16.10
C ASP A 41 6.52 -43.69 -15.16
N LEU A 42 6.45 -43.40 -13.86
CA LEU A 42 5.79 -44.25 -12.86
C LEU A 42 4.29 -44.35 -13.12
N SER A 43 3.64 -43.24 -13.48
CA SER A 43 2.21 -43.21 -13.79
C SER A 43 1.91 -44.03 -15.04
N TYR A 44 2.73 -43.90 -16.09
CA TYR A 44 2.66 -44.74 -17.28
C TYR A 44 2.82 -46.23 -16.93
N SER A 45 3.85 -46.57 -16.15
CA SER A 45 4.10 -47.95 -15.73
C SER A 45 2.98 -48.52 -14.84
N ARG A 46 2.32 -47.71 -14.02
CA ARG A 46 1.18 -48.15 -13.19
C ARG A 46 -0.04 -48.51 -14.03
N THR A 47 -0.29 -47.75 -15.11
CA THR A 47 -1.43 -47.98 -16.01
C THR A 47 -1.22 -49.17 -16.93
N PHE A 48 -0.05 -49.27 -17.57
CA PHE A 48 0.19 -50.27 -18.62
C PHE A 48 0.92 -51.54 -18.14
N TYR A 49 1.68 -51.48 -17.04
CA TYR A 49 2.50 -52.59 -16.51
C TYR A 49 2.31 -52.81 -14.99
N PRO A 50 1.06 -53.02 -14.51
CA PRO A 50 0.75 -52.98 -13.08
C PRO A 50 1.47 -54.04 -12.24
N ASN A 51 1.79 -55.22 -12.80
CA ASN A 51 2.36 -56.36 -12.06
C ASN A 51 3.85 -56.60 -12.38
N ARG A 52 4.58 -55.57 -12.80
CA ARG A 52 5.98 -55.70 -13.27
C ARG A 52 6.98 -54.99 -12.36
N SER A 53 8.24 -55.41 -12.42
CA SER A 53 9.34 -54.91 -11.58
C SER A 53 9.71 -53.46 -11.87
N VAL A 54 9.54 -53.00 -13.12
CA VAL A 54 9.79 -51.60 -13.52
C VAL A 54 8.97 -50.60 -12.70
N ARG A 55 7.71 -50.95 -12.36
CA ARG A 55 6.86 -50.15 -11.47
C ARG A 55 7.48 -49.98 -10.08
N VAL A 56 8.02 -51.08 -9.53
CA VAL A 56 8.64 -51.10 -8.19
C VAL A 56 9.92 -50.28 -8.19
N TYR A 57 10.74 -50.44 -9.23
CA TYR A 57 11.95 -49.67 -9.45
C TYR A 57 11.68 -48.15 -9.50
N LEU A 58 10.76 -47.72 -10.38
CA LEU A 58 10.37 -46.32 -10.53
C LEU A 58 9.76 -45.73 -9.25
N ASN A 59 8.95 -46.51 -8.53
CA ASN A 59 8.39 -46.09 -7.25
C ASN A 59 9.48 -45.87 -6.19
N GLY A 60 10.49 -46.74 -6.14
CA GLY A 60 11.63 -46.58 -5.23
C GLY A 60 12.52 -45.38 -5.60
N LEU A 61 12.70 -45.11 -6.88
CA LEU A 61 13.43 -43.93 -7.37
C LEU A 61 12.67 -42.64 -7.03
N ALA A 62 11.36 -42.60 -7.27
CA ALA A 62 10.48 -41.48 -6.92
C ALA A 62 10.52 -41.17 -5.42
N GLN A 63 10.47 -42.20 -4.56
CA GLN A 63 10.56 -42.04 -3.11
C GLN A 63 11.91 -41.45 -2.68
N ARG A 64 13.03 -41.91 -3.26
CA ARG A 64 14.36 -41.36 -2.97
C ARG A 64 14.47 -39.88 -3.35
N ILE A 65 13.94 -39.50 -4.51
CA ILE A 65 13.87 -38.09 -4.93
C ILE A 65 13.00 -37.28 -3.97
N PHE A 66 11.80 -37.78 -3.64
CA PHE A 66 10.87 -37.13 -2.72
C PHE A 66 11.51 -36.86 -1.35
N PHE A 67 12.17 -37.86 -0.74
CA PHE A 67 12.88 -37.65 0.52
C PHE A 67 14.06 -36.69 0.37
N SER A 68 14.79 -36.72 -0.75
CA SER A 68 15.90 -35.77 -0.99
C SER A 68 15.41 -34.32 -1.08
N ILE A 69 14.25 -34.08 -1.69
CA ILE A 69 13.62 -32.75 -1.78
C ILE A 69 13.13 -32.29 -0.39
N TYR A 70 12.45 -33.17 0.34
CA TYR A 70 11.80 -32.80 1.61
C TYR A 70 12.73 -32.81 2.84
N LYS A 71 13.86 -33.54 2.81
CA LYS A 71 14.84 -33.58 3.92
C LYS A 71 15.53 -32.23 4.14
N ASN A 72 15.48 -31.32 3.17
CA ASN A 72 16.15 -30.02 3.19
C ASN A 72 15.25 -28.84 3.60
N ARG A 73 14.21 -29.04 4.43
CA ARG A 73 13.54 -27.92 5.11
C ARG A 73 14.54 -27.26 6.08
N ARG A 74 15.27 -26.25 5.59
CA ARG A 74 16.15 -25.38 6.39
C ARG A 74 15.39 -24.95 7.65
N SER A 75 15.98 -25.14 8.84
CA SER A 75 15.31 -24.79 10.09
C SER A 75 14.90 -23.31 10.09
N ARG A 76 13.72 -23.00 10.62
CA ARG A 76 13.21 -21.61 10.68
C ARG A 76 14.19 -20.68 11.41
N ALA A 77 14.86 -21.20 12.44
CA ALA A 77 15.88 -20.47 13.19
C ALA A 77 17.11 -20.11 12.34
N ARG A 78 17.58 -21.03 11.48
CA ARG A 78 18.71 -20.74 10.58
C ARG A 78 18.36 -19.65 9.58
N ARG A 79 17.11 -19.61 9.07
CA ARG A 79 16.64 -18.53 8.18
C ARG A 79 16.64 -17.17 8.88
N LEU A 80 16.16 -17.09 10.12
CA LEU A 80 16.21 -15.85 10.91
C LEU A 80 17.65 -15.38 11.13
N LEU A 81 18.55 -16.29 11.49
CA LEU A 81 19.97 -15.94 11.67
C LEU A 81 20.60 -15.49 10.35
N THR A 82 20.32 -16.17 9.23
CA THR A 82 20.78 -15.75 7.89
C THR A 82 20.28 -14.35 7.53
N PHE A 83 19.04 -14.00 7.88
CA PHE A 83 18.51 -12.68 7.62
C PHE A 83 19.34 -11.57 8.31
N TRP A 84 19.57 -11.70 9.62
CA TRP A 84 20.32 -10.69 10.40
C TRP A 84 21.83 -10.69 10.12
N VAL A 85 22.40 -11.85 9.83
CA VAL A 85 23.86 -11.97 9.65
C VAL A 85 24.26 -11.69 8.20
N GLU A 86 23.48 -12.12 7.20
CA GLU A 86 23.81 -12.02 5.77
C GLU A 86 22.92 -11.03 5.00
N GLU A 87 21.59 -11.22 5.01
CA GLU A 87 20.69 -10.47 4.11
C GLU A 87 20.59 -8.98 4.46
N LEU A 88 20.36 -8.65 5.73
CA LEU A 88 20.17 -7.26 6.17
C LEU A 88 21.44 -6.42 5.97
N PRO A 89 22.66 -6.88 6.35
CA PRO A 89 23.90 -6.16 6.02
C PRO A 89 24.11 -5.98 4.51
N HIS A 90 23.73 -6.95 3.69
CA HIS A 90 23.81 -6.81 2.23
C HIS A 90 22.89 -5.69 1.73
N LEU A 91 21.64 -5.66 2.19
CA LEU A 91 20.68 -4.61 1.86
C LEU A 91 21.15 -3.22 2.30
N ILE A 92 21.67 -3.11 3.52
CA ILE A 92 22.21 -1.85 4.05
C ILE A 92 23.39 -1.36 3.19
N TYR A 93 24.27 -2.28 2.77
CA TYR A 93 25.39 -1.92 1.90
C TYR A 93 24.93 -1.44 0.52
N GLU A 94 23.94 -2.10 -0.09
CA GLU A 94 23.36 -1.65 -1.36
C GLU A 94 22.70 -0.27 -1.22
N SER A 95 21.92 -0.06 -0.16
CA SER A 95 21.21 1.19 0.14
C SER A 95 22.07 2.26 0.85
N ARG A 96 23.40 2.11 0.88
CA ARG A 96 24.29 3.02 1.65
C ARG A 96 24.21 4.50 1.23
N ARG A 97 23.76 4.79 0.00
CA ARG A 97 23.59 6.17 -0.47
C ARG A 97 22.35 6.80 0.16
N GLU A 98 21.27 6.03 0.22
CA GLU A 98 19.99 6.36 0.84
C GLU A 98 20.15 6.53 2.35
N PHE A 99 20.96 5.69 2.99
CA PHE A 99 21.36 5.85 4.40
C PHE A 99 22.08 7.18 4.65
N ARG A 100 23.10 7.51 3.85
CA ARG A 100 23.82 8.78 3.99
C ARG A 100 22.92 9.98 3.74
N LEU A 101 22.04 9.88 2.74
CA LEU A 101 21.08 10.94 2.43
C LEU A 101 20.12 11.15 3.61
N SER A 102 19.52 10.08 4.13
CA SER A 102 18.62 10.17 5.29
C SER A 102 19.30 10.76 6.52
N PHE A 103 20.54 10.34 6.81
CA PHE A 103 21.33 10.88 7.91
C PHE A 103 21.64 12.37 7.72
N LEU A 104 22.09 12.78 6.52
CA LEU A 104 22.41 14.17 6.23
C LEU A 104 21.18 15.07 6.31
N ILE A 105 20.03 14.61 5.79
CA ILE A 105 18.77 15.36 5.88
C ILE A 105 18.38 15.59 7.34
N LEU A 106 18.40 14.53 8.16
CA LEU A 106 18.07 14.65 9.57
C LEU A 106 19.04 15.58 10.29
N LEU A 107 20.35 15.43 10.07
CA LEU A 107 21.38 16.26 10.67
C LEU A 107 21.22 17.74 10.31
N MET A 108 21.02 18.03 9.02
CA MET A 108 20.78 19.41 8.56
C MET A 108 19.51 19.98 9.16
N ALA A 109 18.44 19.20 9.26
CA ALA A 109 17.20 19.62 9.91
C ALA A 109 17.37 19.88 11.41
N CYS A 110 18.17 19.08 12.12
CA CYS A 110 18.53 19.36 13.52
C CYS A 110 19.29 20.67 13.66
N LEU A 111 20.25 20.95 12.77
CA LEU A 111 20.96 22.22 12.78
C LEU A 111 20.02 23.40 12.51
N ILE A 112 19.09 23.26 11.55
CA ILE A 112 18.07 24.27 11.28
C ILE A 112 17.23 24.51 12.54
N GLY A 113 16.70 23.46 13.18
CA GLY A 113 15.90 23.60 14.40
C GLY A 113 16.66 24.29 15.53
N ALA A 114 17.92 23.93 15.76
CA ALA A 114 18.75 24.54 16.80
C ALA A 114 19.07 26.01 16.51
N VAL A 115 19.44 26.35 15.26
CA VAL A 115 19.73 27.73 14.86
C VAL A 115 18.47 28.59 14.90
N SER A 116 17.32 28.06 14.46
CA SER A 116 16.03 28.76 14.54
C SER A 116 15.65 29.06 16.00
N SER A 117 15.80 28.10 16.92
CA SER A 117 15.62 28.35 18.36
C SER A 117 16.62 29.34 18.94
N ALA A 118 17.83 29.44 18.36
CA ALA A 118 18.83 30.43 18.79
C ALA A 118 18.48 31.85 18.35
N MET A 119 17.79 31.98 17.21
CA MET A 119 17.39 33.27 16.66
C MET A 119 16.08 33.78 17.26
N ASP A 120 15.18 32.87 17.64
CA ASP A 120 13.87 33.19 18.19
C ASP A 120 13.51 32.21 19.32
N SER A 121 13.35 32.74 20.54
CA SER A 121 12.99 31.96 21.72
C SER A 121 11.57 31.39 21.65
N GLN A 122 10.67 31.99 20.85
CA GLN A 122 9.32 31.47 20.63
C GLN A 122 9.29 30.32 19.62
N PHE A 123 10.37 30.07 18.87
CA PHE A 123 10.41 28.96 17.91
C PHE A 123 10.21 27.59 18.59
N ALA A 124 10.72 27.41 19.81
CA ALA A 124 10.52 26.19 20.58
C ALA A 124 9.03 25.94 20.88
N ASN A 125 8.26 26.99 21.19
CA ASN A 125 6.83 26.93 21.43
C ASN A 125 6.05 26.48 20.19
N VAL A 126 6.41 27.00 19.02
CA VAL A 126 5.78 26.63 17.75
C VAL A 126 6.02 25.16 17.41
N ILE A 127 7.23 24.66 17.64
CA ILE A 127 7.63 23.30 17.23
C ILE A 127 7.25 22.23 18.26
N LEU A 128 7.43 22.51 19.56
CA LEU A 128 7.18 21.57 20.66
C LEU A 128 5.77 21.71 21.24
N GLY A 129 5.12 22.85 21.03
CA GLY A 129 3.82 23.21 21.59
C GLY A 129 3.95 23.93 22.93
N ASP A 130 3.10 24.93 23.15
CA ASP A 130 3.09 25.74 24.37
C ASP A 130 2.96 24.90 25.65
N SER A 131 2.05 23.92 25.63
CA SER A 131 1.83 23.02 26.78
C SER A 131 3.08 22.21 27.14
N TYR A 132 3.88 21.80 26.16
CA TYR A 132 5.12 21.06 26.43
C TYR A 132 6.19 21.97 27.02
N VAL A 133 6.33 23.17 26.45
CA VAL A 133 7.30 24.18 26.92
C VAL A 133 6.96 24.61 28.35
N GLU A 134 5.71 24.96 28.63
CA GLU A 134 5.26 25.41 29.96
C GLU A 134 5.47 24.32 31.02
N MET A 135 5.00 23.10 30.77
CA MET A 135 5.27 21.95 31.65
C MET A 135 6.78 21.74 31.89
N THR A 136 7.61 21.91 30.85
CA THR A 136 9.06 21.73 31.01
C THR A 136 9.67 22.87 31.83
N VAL A 137 9.18 24.10 31.70
CA VAL A 137 9.60 25.23 32.54
C VAL A 137 9.21 24.99 34.00
N GLU A 138 7.98 24.56 34.28
CA GLU A 138 7.52 24.21 35.64
C GLU A 138 8.39 23.09 36.28
N ASN A 139 8.76 22.08 35.48
CA ASN A 139 9.67 21.02 35.91
C ASN A 139 11.07 21.54 36.25
N ILE A 140 11.58 22.51 35.47
CA ILE A 140 12.87 23.15 35.75
C ILE A 140 12.80 23.99 37.03
N GLU A 141 11.71 24.74 37.23
CA GLU A 141 11.49 25.57 38.43
C GLU A 141 11.32 24.74 39.70
N SER A 142 10.71 23.55 39.60
CA SER A 142 10.58 22.59 40.70
C SER A 142 11.86 21.79 40.98
N GLY A 143 12.92 22.01 40.21
CA GLY A 143 14.25 21.41 40.42
C GLY A 143 14.43 20.01 39.82
N ASP A 144 13.49 19.54 38.99
CA ASP A 144 13.60 18.28 38.25
C ASP A 144 13.25 18.48 36.76
N PRO A 145 14.18 19.02 35.95
CA PRO A 145 13.96 19.30 34.53
C PRO A 145 13.46 18.11 33.69
N MET A 146 13.65 16.87 34.18
CA MET A 146 13.33 15.64 33.48
C MET A 146 12.15 14.89 34.11
N ALA A 147 11.37 15.53 34.98
CA ALA A 147 10.23 14.93 35.68
C ALA A 147 9.19 14.27 34.74
N VAL A 148 9.00 14.81 33.53
CA VAL A 148 8.14 14.23 32.49
C VAL A 148 8.46 12.77 32.16
N TYR A 149 9.72 12.36 32.33
CA TYR A 149 10.19 10.99 32.09
C TYR A 149 10.10 10.08 33.33
N LYS A 150 9.73 10.60 34.51
CA LYS A 150 9.71 9.88 35.80
C LYS A 150 8.31 9.49 36.28
N GLU A 151 7.28 10.31 36.03
CA GLU A 151 6.01 10.27 36.79
C GLU A 151 4.96 9.20 36.38
N LYS A 152 5.03 8.61 35.18
CA LYS A 152 3.99 7.65 34.71
C LYS A 152 4.45 6.19 34.78
N GLY A 153 3.54 5.23 34.97
CA GLY A 153 3.87 3.80 35.19
C GLY A 153 4.79 3.17 34.12
N ALA A 154 5.78 2.38 34.57
CA ALA A 154 6.92 1.87 33.76
C ALA A 154 6.54 1.11 32.50
N PHE A 155 5.57 0.19 32.61
CA PHE A 155 5.21 -0.69 31.50
C PHE A 155 4.32 0.00 30.46
N GLY A 156 3.33 0.77 30.89
CA GLY A 156 2.38 1.45 29.99
C GLY A 156 3.01 2.60 29.19
N MET A 157 3.92 3.35 29.81
CA MET A 157 4.64 4.46 29.16
C MET A 157 5.65 3.94 28.13
N SER A 158 6.49 2.97 28.50
CA SER A 158 7.45 2.32 27.60
C SER A 158 6.77 1.76 26.34
N LEU A 159 5.66 1.04 26.52
CA LEU A 159 4.94 0.44 25.40
C LEU A 159 4.27 1.51 24.52
N GLY A 160 3.68 2.55 25.12
CA GLY A 160 3.08 3.67 24.38
C GLY A 160 4.10 4.45 23.54
N ILE A 161 5.26 4.79 24.13
CA ILE A 161 6.31 5.54 23.43
C ILE A 161 6.97 4.67 22.35
N THR A 162 7.24 3.40 22.65
CA THR A 162 7.74 2.44 21.64
C THR A 162 6.81 2.34 20.44
N LEU A 163 5.49 2.20 20.67
CA LEU A 163 4.51 2.11 19.59
C LEU A 163 4.43 3.41 18.80
N ASN A 164 4.51 4.57 19.46
CA ASN A 164 4.53 5.87 18.79
C ASN A 164 5.78 6.01 17.90
N ASN A 165 6.96 5.70 18.43
CA ASN A 165 8.21 5.78 17.67
C ASN A 165 8.26 4.76 16.53
N LEU A 166 7.73 3.56 16.74
CA LEU A 166 7.55 2.57 15.68
C LEU A 166 6.57 3.06 14.60
N PHE A 167 5.48 3.72 15.00
CA PHE A 167 4.52 4.31 14.08
C PHE A 167 5.15 5.44 13.26
N VAL A 168 5.93 6.34 13.89
CA VAL A 168 6.67 7.41 13.19
C VAL A 168 7.68 6.80 12.20
N ALA A 169 8.41 5.75 12.58
CA ALA A 169 9.33 5.06 11.69
C ALA A 169 8.60 4.37 10.53
N PHE A 170 7.47 3.71 10.81
CA PHE A 170 6.64 3.09 9.78
C PHE A 170 6.08 4.13 8.81
N LEU A 171 5.58 5.27 9.32
CA LEU A 171 5.11 6.38 8.51
C LEU A 171 6.25 6.96 7.67
N THR A 172 7.42 7.20 8.26
CA THR A 172 8.64 7.63 7.56
C THR A 172 8.96 6.73 6.36
N PHE A 173 8.83 5.42 6.55
CA PHE A 173 8.99 4.43 5.50
C PHE A 173 7.88 4.47 4.44
N VAL A 174 6.62 4.37 4.84
CA VAL A 174 5.46 4.29 3.92
C VAL A 174 5.34 5.54 3.06
N MET A 175 5.65 6.71 3.62
CA MET A 175 5.62 7.97 2.87
C MET A 175 6.68 8.05 1.75
N GLY A 176 7.56 7.05 1.66
CA GLY A 176 8.44 6.85 0.50
C GLY A 176 7.68 6.57 -0.80
N VAL A 177 6.44 6.06 -0.74
CA VAL A 177 5.58 5.82 -1.91
C VAL A 177 5.37 7.11 -2.72
N PHE A 178 5.42 8.27 -2.08
CA PHE A 178 5.32 9.57 -2.72
C PHE A 178 6.66 10.05 -3.26
N PHE A 179 7.29 9.22 -4.09
CA PHE A 179 8.53 9.54 -4.79
C PHE A 179 9.65 9.98 -3.84
N THR A 180 9.75 9.38 -2.65
CA THR A 180 10.70 9.73 -1.56
C THR A 180 10.43 11.05 -0.84
N VAL A 181 9.65 11.98 -1.42
CA VAL A 181 9.40 13.32 -0.86
C VAL A 181 8.77 13.23 0.52
N GLY A 182 7.78 12.35 0.70
CA GLY A 182 7.11 12.17 1.98
C GLY A 182 8.05 11.67 3.08
N THR A 183 8.98 10.76 2.77
CA THR A 183 10.01 10.32 3.73
C THR A 183 10.94 11.48 4.12
N VAL A 184 11.40 12.27 3.15
CA VAL A 184 12.29 13.42 3.40
C VAL A 184 11.63 14.44 4.31
N ALA A 185 10.37 14.75 4.05
CA ALA A 185 9.53 15.62 4.86
C ALA A 185 9.47 15.19 6.33
N ILE A 186 9.21 13.90 6.61
CA ILE A 186 9.16 13.38 7.98
C ILE A 186 10.54 13.46 8.66
N LEU A 187 11.62 13.19 7.92
CA LEU A 187 12.97 13.36 8.45
C LEU A 187 13.26 14.81 8.83
N ILE A 188 12.85 15.77 8.00
CA ILE A 188 13.01 17.21 8.29
C ILE A 188 12.22 17.59 9.54
N ARG A 189 10.94 17.18 9.64
CA ARG A 189 10.09 17.40 10.81
C ARG A 189 10.74 16.95 12.12
N ASN A 190 11.12 15.68 12.16
CA ASN A 190 11.70 15.09 13.36
C ASN A 190 13.09 15.68 13.66
N GLY A 191 13.85 16.05 12.62
CA GLY A 191 15.14 16.71 12.78
C GLY A 191 15.01 18.09 13.40
N ILE A 192 14.14 18.95 12.86
CA ILE A 192 13.88 20.31 13.41
C ILE A 192 13.41 20.21 14.86
N MET A 193 12.47 19.30 15.14
CA MET A 193 11.97 19.04 16.49
C MET A 193 13.11 18.66 17.45
N LEU A 194 13.98 17.72 17.07
CA LEU A 194 15.12 17.31 17.88
C LEU A 194 16.11 18.47 18.11
N GLY A 195 16.36 19.28 17.08
CA GLY A 195 17.24 20.44 17.16
C GLY A 195 16.72 21.52 18.10
N ALA A 196 15.45 21.90 17.94
CA ALA A 196 14.78 22.90 18.77
C ALA A 196 14.72 22.44 20.23
N PHE A 197 14.36 21.17 20.44
CA PHE A 197 14.34 20.54 21.75
C PHE A 197 15.72 20.60 22.42
N GLN A 198 16.78 20.19 21.73
CA GLN A 198 18.12 20.15 22.34
C GLN A 198 18.63 21.56 22.65
N TYR A 199 18.33 22.54 21.80
CA TYR A 199 18.72 23.94 22.01
C TYR A 199 17.96 24.59 23.18
N PHE A 200 16.68 24.27 23.37
CA PHE A 200 15.87 24.75 24.49
C PHE A 200 16.54 24.51 25.86
N PHE A 201 17.17 23.35 26.05
CA PHE A 201 17.94 23.03 27.26
C PHE A 201 19.35 23.64 27.28
N ILE A 202 19.97 23.89 26.12
CA ILE A 202 21.25 24.60 26.03
C ILE A 202 21.11 26.03 26.55
N GLU A 203 20.07 26.74 26.11
CA GLU A 203 19.79 28.13 26.52
C GLU A 203 19.62 28.26 28.04
N ARG A 204 19.12 27.21 28.70
CA ARG A 204 18.85 27.16 30.16
C ARG A 204 20.01 26.58 30.98
N GLY A 205 21.15 26.29 30.36
CA GLY A 205 22.32 25.72 31.06
C GLY A 205 22.17 24.24 31.44
N LEU A 206 21.17 23.53 30.90
CA LEU A 206 20.81 22.15 31.23
C LEU A 206 21.19 21.15 30.12
N PHE A 207 22.15 21.52 29.27
CA PHE A 207 22.59 20.68 28.15
C PHE A 207 23.02 19.30 28.61
N TRP A 208 23.84 19.20 29.66
CA TRP A 208 24.47 17.94 29.98
C TRP A 208 23.51 16.93 30.62
N GLU A 209 22.57 17.44 31.41
CA GLU A 209 21.50 16.64 31.99
C GLU A 209 20.50 16.15 30.95
N SER A 210 20.03 17.03 30.06
CA SER A 210 19.12 16.66 28.97
C SER A 210 19.79 15.66 28.02
N PHE A 211 21.03 15.91 27.61
CA PHE A 211 21.76 15.03 26.70
C PHE A 211 21.94 13.62 27.30
N LEU A 212 22.43 13.52 28.54
CA LEU A 212 22.70 12.23 29.16
C LEU A 212 21.42 11.45 29.45
N THR A 213 20.28 12.10 29.65
CA THR A 213 19.00 11.44 29.90
C THR A 213 18.37 10.91 28.61
N ILE A 214 18.40 11.72 27.55
CA ILE A 214 17.68 11.42 26.32
C ILE A 214 18.46 10.46 25.43
N TRP A 215 19.77 10.66 25.29
CA TRP A 215 20.56 9.85 24.35
C TRP A 215 20.75 8.40 24.82
N ILE A 216 20.39 8.04 26.06
CA ILE A 216 20.38 6.64 26.55
C ILE A 216 19.54 5.75 25.63
N HIS A 217 18.30 6.16 25.34
CA HIS A 217 17.40 5.48 24.42
C HIS A 217 17.41 6.15 23.05
N GLY A 218 17.51 7.48 23.00
CA GLY A 218 17.52 8.29 21.78
C GLY A 218 18.61 7.91 20.78
N THR A 219 19.76 7.39 21.24
CA THR A 219 20.80 6.87 20.32
C THR A 219 20.26 5.77 19.41
N LEU A 220 19.42 4.87 19.94
CA LEU A 220 18.83 3.78 19.17
C LEU A 220 17.64 4.26 18.34
N GLU A 221 16.78 5.11 18.90
CA GLU A 221 15.57 5.58 18.23
C GLU A 221 15.86 6.50 17.07
N ILE A 222 16.73 7.50 17.26
CA ILE A 222 17.14 8.42 16.20
C ILE A 222 17.85 7.65 15.09
N SER A 223 18.70 6.68 15.45
CA SER A 223 19.32 5.78 14.46
C SER A 223 18.27 4.97 13.71
N ALA A 224 17.25 4.45 14.39
CA ALA A 224 16.16 3.70 13.77
C ALA A 224 15.32 4.57 12.83
N ILE A 225 15.07 5.84 13.16
CA ILE A 225 14.40 6.80 12.27
C ILE A 225 15.24 7.07 11.01
N VAL A 226 16.56 7.23 11.13
CA VAL A 226 17.46 7.35 9.97
C VAL A 226 17.41 6.10 9.09
N ILE A 227 17.40 4.91 9.69
CA ILE A 227 17.30 3.64 8.96
C ILE A 227 15.92 3.52 8.27
N ALA A 228 14.84 3.93 8.94
CA ALA A 228 13.50 3.97 8.38
C ALA A 228 13.39 4.95 7.21
N GLY A 229 14.04 6.12 7.34
CA GLY A 229 14.21 7.09 6.27
C GLY A 229 14.95 6.50 5.07
N ALA A 230 16.05 5.80 5.31
CA ALA A 230 16.77 5.10 4.26
C ALA A 230 15.92 4.02 3.57
N ALA A 231 15.09 3.29 4.33
CA ALA A 231 14.16 2.30 3.80
C ALA A 231 13.06 2.94 2.92
N GLY A 232 12.49 4.07 3.37
CA GLY A 232 11.48 4.83 2.63
C GLY A 232 12.03 5.41 1.34
N ILE A 233 13.22 6.01 1.40
CA ILE A 233 13.94 6.50 0.21
C ILE A 233 14.26 5.33 -0.73
N THR A 234 14.74 4.19 -0.21
CA THR A 234 15.02 2.99 -1.01
C THR A 234 13.77 2.54 -1.76
N MET A 235 12.61 2.48 -1.09
CA MET A 235 11.34 2.11 -1.71
C MET A 235 10.92 3.12 -2.79
N GLY A 236 10.85 4.42 -2.46
CA GLY A 236 10.40 5.47 -3.37
C GLY A 236 11.31 5.65 -4.58
N ARG A 237 12.61 5.40 -4.44
CA ARG A 237 13.59 5.44 -5.54
C ARG A 237 13.18 4.54 -6.71
N GLY A 238 12.54 3.40 -6.45
CA GLY A 238 12.07 2.50 -7.52
C GLY A 238 10.99 3.13 -8.40
N LEU A 239 10.17 4.04 -7.86
CA LEU A 239 9.18 4.80 -8.63
C LEU A 239 9.82 5.91 -9.44
N VAL A 240 10.81 6.61 -8.86
CA VAL A 240 11.50 7.76 -9.49
C VAL A 240 12.42 7.29 -10.62
N PHE A 241 13.21 6.25 -10.38
CA PHE A 241 14.26 5.77 -11.29
C PHE A 241 14.04 4.28 -11.63
N PRO A 242 13.09 3.95 -12.53
CA PRO A 242 12.71 2.57 -12.81
C PRO A 242 13.74 1.76 -13.63
N GLY A 243 14.71 2.44 -14.25
CA GLY A 243 15.70 1.79 -15.13
C GLY A 243 15.01 1.11 -16.32
N THR A 244 15.31 -0.17 -16.52
CA THR A 244 14.72 -0.99 -17.59
C THR A 244 13.40 -1.68 -17.21
N TYR A 245 12.96 -1.56 -15.95
CA TYR A 245 11.69 -2.13 -15.49
C TYR A 245 10.54 -1.15 -15.70
N THR A 246 9.30 -1.63 -15.69
CA THR A 246 8.16 -0.72 -15.51
C THR A 246 8.20 -0.09 -14.11
N ARG A 247 7.61 1.10 -13.94
CA ARG A 247 7.60 1.80 -12.63
C ARG A 247 7.05 0.92 -11.51
N LEU A 248 6.02 0.12 -11.80
CA LEU A 248 5.43 -0.79 -10.81
C LEU A 248 6.35 -1.96 -10.48
N GLN A 249 6.99 -2.58 -11.47
CA GLN A 249 7.96 -3.67 -11.22
C GLN A 249 9.15 -3.17 -10.41
N SER A 250 9.69 -2.01 -10.79
CA SER A 250 10.77 -1.35 -10.06
C SER A 250 10.35 -1.04 -8.62
N PHE A 251 9.14 -0.48 -8.43
CA PHE A 251 8.57 -0.22 -7.10
C PHE A 251 8.39 -1.50 -6.27
N GLN A 252 7.87 -2.59 -6.83
CA GLN A 252 7.73 -3.85 -6.11
C GLN A 252 9.08 -4.38 -5.62
N ARG A 253 10.11 -4.29 -6.47
CA ARG A 253 11.48 -4.69 -6.12
C ARG A 253 12.05 -3.81 -5.01
N SER A 254 11.95 -2.49 -5.16
CA SER A 254 12.47 -1.53 -4.18
C SER A 254 11.70 -1.55 -2.86
N ALA A 255 10.38 -1.72 -2.89
CA ALA A 255 9.52 -1.85 -1.71
C ALA A 255 9.86 -3.10 -0.89
N ARG A 256 10.06 -4.27 -1.54
CA ARG A 256 10.50 -5.48 -0.84
C ARG A 256 11.84 -5.28 -0.14
N ARG A 257 12.78 -4.58 -0.77
CA ARG A 257 14.08 -4.22 -0.17
C ARG A 257 13.89 -3.30 1.04
N GLY A 258 13.07 -2.26 0.90
CA GLY A 258 12.72 -1.34 1.99
C GLY A 258 12.05 -2.04 3.19
N ILE A 259 11.07 -2.93 2.93
CA ILE A 259 10.40 -3.73 3.97
C ILE A 259 11.40 -4.59 4.74
N LYS A 260 12.36 -5.24 4.06
CA LYS A 260 13.39 -6.01 4.74
C LYS A 260 14.27 -5.13 5.64
N ILE A 261 14.62 -3.92 5.21
CA ILE A 261 15.35 -2.96 6.05
C ILE A 261 14.49 -2.57 7.27
N MET A 262 13.19 -2.33 7.09
CA MET A 262 12.26 -2.01 8.17
C MET A 262 12.09 -3.13 9.20
N ILE A 263 11.98 -4.38 8.76
CA ILE A 263 11.98 -5.55 9.66
C ILE A 263 13.27 -5.57 10.51
N GLY A 264 14.37 -5.09 9.92
CA GLY A 264 15.67 -4.92 10.56
C GLY A 264 15.71 -3.95 11.75
N ILE A 265 14.76 -3.03 11.88
CA ILE A 265 14.76 -2.04 12.99
C ILE A 265 13.70 -2.29 14.05
N VAL A 266 12.74 -3.17 13.79
CA VAL A 266 11.67 -3.49 14.76
C VAL A 266 12.24 -3.93 16.12
N PRO A 267 13.22 -4.86 16.22
CA PRO A 267 13.80 -5.22 17.51
C PRO A 267 14.55 -4.08 18.21
N ILE A 268 15.05 -3.10 17.44
CA ILE A 268 15.76 -1.94 18.00
C ILE A 268 14.81 -1.04 18.75
N PHE A 269 13.59 -0.83 18.24
CA PHE A 269 12.56 -0.08 18.97
C PHE A 269 12.12 -0.78 20.25
N PHE A 270 11.94 -2.11 20.23
CA PHE A 270 11.65 -2.85 21.46
C PHE A 270 12.79 -2.73 22.48
N MET A 271 14.03 -2.76 22.04
CA MET A 271 15.20 -2.54 22.89
C MET A 271 15.24 -1.11 23.45
N ALA A 272 15.00 -0.10 22.61
CA ALA A 272 14.99 1.31 23.01
C ALA A 272 13.86 1.60 24.02
N GLY A 273 12.65 1.11 23.75
CA GLY A 273 11.52 1.21 24.65
C GLY A 273 11.75 0.53 25.99
N PHE A 274 12.37 -0.65 25.98
CA PHE A 274 12.77 -1.32 27.23
C PHE A 274 13.79 -0.48 28.00
N ILE A 275 14.80 0.07 27.32
CA ILE A 275 15.78 0.98 27.94
C ILE A 275 15.08 2.22 28.51
N GLU A 276 14.10 2.77 27.82
CA GLU A 276 13.35 3.94 28.26
C GLU A 276 12.49 3.66 29.50
N GLY A 277 11.74 2.54 29.48
CA GLY A 277 10.86 2.15 30.57
C GLY A 277 11.57 1.86 31.89
N TYR A 278 12.80 1.34 31.81
CA TYR A 278 13.52 0.82 32.97
C TYR A 278 14.79 1.61 33.33
N LEU A 279 15.52 2.13 32.34
CA LEU A 279 16.85 2.72 32.55
C LEU A 279 16.83 4.25 32.57
N THR A 280 16.04 4.89 31.70
CA THR A 280 15.98 6.37 31.58
C THR A 280 15.48 7.07 32.86
N ARG A 281 14.73 6.35 33.70
CA ARG A 281 14.19 6.88 34.97
C ARG A 281 15.25 7.04 36.06
N HIS A 282 16.38 6.35 35.93
CA HIS A 282 17.48 6.43 36.89
C HIS A 282 18.43 7.59 36.53
N THR A 283 17.89 8.82 36.50
CA THR A 283 18.66 10.05 36.25
C THR A 283 19.74 10.31 37.31
N ASP A 284 19.57 9.74 38.51
CA ASP A 284 20.52 9.84 39.63
C ASP A 284 21.77 8.96 39.43
N ALA A 285 21.77 8.08 38.41
CA ALA A 285 22.92 7.28 38.07
C ALA A 285 24.12 8.18 37.69
N PRO A 286 25.36 7.79 38.08
CA PRO A 286 26.55 8.58 37.77
C PRO A 286 26.65 8.88 36.26
N ALA A 287 26.98 10.12 35.91
CA ALA A 287 27.08 10.58 34.52
C ALA A 287 27.96 9.67 33.65
N LEU A 288 29.04 9.11 34.23
CA LEU A 288 29.94 8.18 33.56
C LEU A 288 29.24 6.88 33.12
N VAL A 289 28.32 6.36 33.93
CA VAL A 289 27.56 5.13 33.63
C VAL A 289 26.58 5.40 32.49
N ARG A 290 25.85 6.51 32.55
CA ARG A 290 24.93 6.95 31.49
C ARG A 290 25.68 7.18 30.17
N ALA A 291 26.80 7.90 30.22
CA ALA A 291 27.66 8.12 29.06
C ALA A 291 28.23 6.82 28.48
N GLY A 292 28.69 5.89 29.33
CA GLY A 292 29.17 4.57 28.90
C GLY A 292 28.08 3.76 28.18
N PHE A 293 26.84 3.84 28.65
CA PHE A 293 25.70 3.20 28.01
C PHE A 293 25.37 3.82 26.64
N ILE A 294 25.34 5.15 26.55
CA ILE A 294 25.18 5.88 25.28
C ILE A 294 26.24 5.45 24.27
N LEU A 295 27.51 5.40 24.69
CA LEU A 295 28.62 4.95 23.84
C LEU A 295 28.47 3.49 23.40
N ALA A 296 27.97 2.60 24.27
CA ALA A 296 27.71 1.21 23.91
C ALA A 296 26.61 1.08 22.85
N CYS A 297 25.50 1.81 23.02
CA CYS A 297 24.42 1.87 22.03
C CYS A 297 24.92 2.44 20.68
N LEU A 298 25.70 3.52 20.73
CA LEU A 298 26.28 4.15 19.54
C LEU A 298 27.26 3.20 18.84
N ALA A 299 28.12 2.53 19.59
CA ALA A 299 29.05 1.54 19.07
C ALA A 299 28.29 0.38 18.41
N PHE A 300 27.21 -0.13 19.01
CA PHE A 300 26.36 -1.14 18.40
C PHE A 300 25.83 -0.68 17.03
N VAL A 301 25.25 0.52 16.95
CA VAL A 301 24.70 1.05 15.69
C VAL A 301 25.81 1.19 14.63
N LEU A 302 26.94 1.82 14.98
CA LEU A 302 28.04 2.05 14.03
C LEU A 302 28.69 0.73 13.58
N LEU A 303 28.91 -0.20 14.50
CA LEU A 303 29.51 -1.49 14.17
C LEU A 303 28.59 -2.33 13.28
N TYR A 304 27.29 -2.40 13.60
CA TYR A 304 26.36 -3.28 12.91
C TYR A 304 25.79 -2.69 11.61
N PHE A 305 25.42 -1.41 11.57
CA PHE A 305 24.82 -0.78 10.39
C PHE A 305 25.83 -0.08 9.47
N VAL A 306 27.04 0.24 9.94
CA VAL A 306 28.04 0.97 9.12
C VAL A 306 29.26 0.12 8.81
N TRP A 307 29.94 -0.41 9.82
CA TRP A 307 31.21 -1.13 9.65
C TRP A 307 31.02 -2.54 9.10
N TYR A 308 30.12 -3.33 9.70
CA TYR A 308 29.90 -4.73 9.35
C TYR A 308 29.44 -4.94 7.89
N PRO A 309 28.50 -4.15 7.33
CA PRO A 309 28.12 -4.22 5.92
C PRO A 309 29.28 -3.94 4.97
N ARG A 310 30.13 -2.95 5.30
CA ARG A 310 31.32 -2.60 4.52
C ARG A 310 32.38 -3.71 4.57
N ARG A 311 32.60 -4.29 5.74
CA ARG A 311 33.51 -5.44 5.91
C ARG A 311 33.04 -6.63 5.08
N LYS A 312 31.74 -6.95 5.12
CA LYS A 312 31.17 -8.04 4.32
C LYS A 312 31.25 -7.79 2.83
N ALA A 313 30.98 -6.57 2.38
CA ALA A 313 31.11 -6.22 0.98
C ALA A 313 32.54 -6.41 0.46
N ARG A 314 33.57 -6.11 1.28
CA ARG A 314 34.98 -6.38 0.95
C ARG A 314 35.30 -7.88 0.90
N ALA A 315 34.71 -8.68 1.77
CA ALA A 315 34.89 -10.13 1.80
C ALA A 315 34.09 -10.87 0.71
N GLY A 316 33.12 -10.19 0.07
CA GLY A 316 32.16 -10.78 -0.87
C GLY A 316 30.93 -11.36 -0.15
N PHE A 317 29.74 -11.09 -0.69
CA PHE A 317 28.50 -11.69 -0.21
C PHE A 317 28.35 -13.11 -0.77
N ARG A 318 27.99 -14.07 0.10
CA ARG A 318 27.89 -15.49 -0.25
C ARG A 318 26.71 -15.82 -1.16
N GLU A 319 25.62 -15.07 -1.06
CA GLU A 319 24.44 -15.21 -1.90
C GLU A 319 24.08 -13.83 -2.49
N PRO A 320 23.82 -13.71 -3.80
CA PRO A 320 23.27 -12.48 -4.37
C PRO A 320 21.89 -12.23 -3.76
N ILE A 321 21.51 -10.96 -3.60
CA ILE A 321 20.14 -10.64 -3.19
C ILE A 321 19.20 -11.25 -4.24
N ARG A 322 18.51 -12.32 -3.88
CA ARG A 322 17.42 -12.87 -4.69
C ARG A 322 16.30 -11.83 -4.69
N ASP A 323 16.38 -10.87 -5.60
CA ASP A 323 15.20 -10.15 -6.02
C ASP A 323 14.26 -11.22 -6.55
N THR A 324 13.14 -11.43 -5.84
CA THR A 324 12.13 -12.41 -6.23
C THR A 324 11.82 -12.15 -7.69
N HIS A 325 12.00 -13.15 -8.56
CA HIS A 325 11.64 -13.03 -9.98
C HIS A 325 10.22 -12.49 -10.02
N ILE A 326 10.09 -11.24 -10.47
CA ILE A 326 8.79 -10.67 -10.73
C ILE A 326 8.40 -11.34 -12.04
N ASN A 327 7.38 -12.19 -11.99
CA ASN A 327 6.83 -12.79 -13.21
C ASN A 327 6.65 -11.68 -14.23
N ALA A 328 6.96 -11.97 -15.50
CA ALA A 328 6.55 -11.10 -16.59
C ALA A 328 5.07 -10.75 -16.38
N ASP A 329 4.67 -9.53 -16.71
CA ASP A 329 3.26 -9.14 -16.65
C ASP A 329 2.53 -10.00 -17.69
N THR A 330 2.17 -11.22 -17.29
CA THR A 330 1.35 -12.13 -18.08
C THR A 330 0.04 -11.39 -18.15
N GLY A 331 -0.18 -10.65 -19.25
CA GLY A 331 -1.29 -9.73 -19.39
C GLY A 331 -2.57 -10.41 -18.90
N GLN A 332 -3.00 -10.06 -17.69
CA GLN A 332 -4.23 -10.59 -17.13
C GLN A 332 -5.34 -9.93 -17.94
N TRP A 333 -5.89 -10.70 -18.86
CA TRP A 333 -6.92 -10.28 -19.80
C TRP A 333 -8.26 -10.46 -19.11
N ILE A 334 -9.08 -9.42 -19.16
CA ILE A 334 -10.42 -9.43 -18.60
C ILE A 334 -11.31 -10.17 -19.58
N ASN A 335 -11.91 -11.28 -19.17
CA ASN A 335 -12.77 -12.07 -20.05
C ASN A 335 -14.22 -11.56 -19.98
N PHE A 336 -14.66 -10.75 -20.93
CA PHE A 336 -16.04 -10.20 -20.93
C PHE A 336 -17.14 -11.22 -21.24
N SER A 337 -16.77 -12.46 -21.55
CA SER A 337 -17.65 -13.50 -22.10
C SER A 337 -17.81 -14.72 -21.18
N GLN A 338 -17.66 -14.53 -19.87
CA GLN A 338 -17.77 -15.60 -18.87
C GLN A 338 -18.57 -15.14 -17.65
N ILE A 339 -19.31 -16.09 -17.05
CA ILE A 339 -19.95 -15.92 -15.76
C ILE A 339 -18.88 -16.00 -14.67
N LYS A 340 -18.68 -14.91 -13.92
CA LYS A 340 -17.65 -14.81 -12.88
C LYS A 340 -18.23 -14.72 -11.49
N SER A 341 -17.56 -15.25 -10.48
CA SER A 341 -17.88 -15.02 -9.06
C SER A 341 -17.60 -13.58 -8.64
N SER A 342 -18.18 -13.13 -7.52
CA SER A 342 -17.89 -11.79 -6.97
C SER A 342 -16.41 -11.59 -6.63
N GLY A 343 -15.69 -12.65 -6.22
CA GLY A 343 -14.26 -12.59 -5.94
C GLY A 343 -13.38 -12.45 -7.19
N GLU A 344 -13.78 -13.10 -8.30
CA GLU A 344 -13.12 -12.93 -9.60
C GLU A 344 -13.33 -11.53 -10.15
N ILE A 345 -14.57 -11.02 -10.12
CA ILE A 345 -14.87 -9.64 -10.53
C ILE A 345 -14.08 -8.64 -9.67
N PHE A 346 -14.08 -8.81 -8.35
CA PHE A 346 -13.28 -7.98 -7.44
C PHE A 346 -11.80 -7.97 -7.83
N SER A 347 -11.23 -9.12 -8.16
CA SER A 347 -9.83 -9.20 -8.60
C SER A 347 -9.60 -8.45 -9.92
N GLU A 348 -10.50 -8.60 -10.88
CA GLU A 348 -10.43 -7.92 -12.17
C GLU A 348 -10.62 -6.41 -12.08
N VAL A 349 -11.35 -5.90 -11.09
CA VAL A 349 -11.45 -4.45 -10.82
C VAL A 349 -10.04 -3.87 -10.63
N PHE A 350 -9.18 -4.52 -9.85
CA PHE A 350 -7.81 -4.06 -9.65
C PHE A 350 -6.92 -4.29 -10.86
N VAL A 351 -7.17 -5.33 -11.66
CA VAL A 351 -6.47 -5.52 -12.95
C VAL A 351 -6.78 -4.37 -13.89
N PHE A 352 -8.05 -4.02 -14.06
CA PHE A 352 -8.49 -2.90 -14.89
C PHE A 352 -7.96 -1.57 -14.36
N PHE A 353 -8.08 -1.34 -13.05
CA PHE A 353 -7.59 -0.14 -12.39
C PHE A 353 -6.08 0.01 -12.60
N ARG A 354 -5.30 -1.06 -12.42
CA ARG A 354 -3.85 -1.05 -12.64
C ARG A 354 -3.50 -0.71 -14.10
N LYS A 355 -4.17 -1.34 -15.06
CA LYS A 355 -3.94 -1.12 -16.50
C LYS A 355 -4.26 0.32 -16.92
N ASN A 356 -5.29 0.93 -16.33
CA ASN A 356 -5.80 2.25 -16.67
C ASN A 356 -5.52 3.34 -15.60
N SER A 357 -4.60 3.07 -14.67
CA SER A 357 -4.42 3.89 -13.45
C SER A 357 -4.17 5.36 -13.74
N GLY A 358 -3.29 5.69 -14.70
CA GLY A 358 -3.02 7.08 -15.08
C GLY A 358 -4.26 7.83 -15.58
N ARG A 359 -5.13 7.17 -16.36
CA ARG A 359 -6.37 7.79 -16.87
C ARG A 359 -7.40 7.97 -15.75
N ILE A 360 -7.57 6.94 -14.91
CA ILE A 360 -8.53 6.95 -13.79
C ILE A 360 -8.14 8.03 -12.77
N VAL A 361 -6.86 8.06 -12.37
CA VAL A 361 -6.33 9.06 -11.43
C VAL A 361 -6.47 10.47 -11.99
N LEU A 362 -6.16 10.68 -13.28
CA LEU A 362 -6.30 11.99 -13.90
C LEU A 362 -7.77 12.44 -13.94
N ALA A 363 -8.71 11.55 -14.29
CA ALA A 363 -10.14 11.86 -14.29
C ALA A 363 -10.66 12.19 -12.87
N ALA A 364 -10.28 11.40 -11.86
CA ALA A 364 -10.61 11.68 -10.47
C ALA A 364 -10.03 13.03 -10.01
N LEU A 365 -8.78 13.35 -10.37
CA LEU A 365 -8.12 14.61 -10.04
C LEU A 365 -8.83 15.81 -10.65
N ILE A 366 -9.10 15.78 -11.96
CA ILE A 366 -9.79 16.87 -12.66
C ILE A 366 -11.19 17.05 -12.10
N THR A 367 -11.91 15.96 -11.85
CA THR A 367 -13.29 16.02 -11.33
C THR A 367 -13.31 16.54 -9.89
N ALA A 368 -12.33 16.15 -9.06
CA ALA A 368 -12.18 16.68 -7.70
C ALA A 368 -11.85 18.19 -7.71
N LEU A 369 -10.98 18.65 -8.62
CA LEU A 369 -10.71 20.09 -8.80
C LEU A 369 -11.98 20.85 -9.21
N LEU A 370 -12.78 20.31 -10.14
CA LEU A 370 -14.04 20.90 -10.56
C LEU A 370 -15.05 20.96 -9.42
N TYR A 371 -15.17 19.88 -8.63
CA TYR A 371 -16.01 19.84 -7.44
C TYR A 371 -15.59 20.93 -6.45
N THR A 372 -14.31 20.94 -6.05
CA THR A 372 -13.79 21.90 -5.08
C THR A 372 -14.00 23.33 -5.56
N ALA A 373 -13.66 23.63 -6.81
CA ALA A 373 -13.90 24.96 -7.38
C ALA A 373 -15.39 25.34 -7.33
N ALA A 374 -16.29 24.46 -7.77
CA ALA A 374 -17.72 24.74 -7.79
C ALA A 374 -18.29 24.98 -6.38
N VAL A 375 -17.86 24.18 -5.40
CA VAL A 375 -18.30 24.30 -4.01
C VAL A 375 -17.86 25.62 -3.40
N PHE A 376 -16.56 25.93 -3.46
CA PHE A 376 -16.04 27.16 -2.85
C PHE A 376 -16.47 28.44 -3.58
N LEU A 377 -16.81 28.38 -4.88
CA LEU A 377 -17.37 29.51 -5.63
C LEU A 377 -18.86 29.73 -5.38
N SER A 378 -19.60 28.71 -4.98
CA SER A 378 -21.06 28.79 -4.77
C SER A 378 -21.48 28.82 -3.29
N GLY A 379 -20.55 28.59 -2.37
CA GLY A 379 -20.80 28.63 -0.93
C GLY A 379 -21.14 30.03 -0.44
N THR A 380 -22.08 30.12 0.49
CA THR A 380 -22.59 31.38 1.05
C THR A 380 -21.85 31.82 2.32
N GLY A 381 -20.96 30.98 2.86
CA GLY A 381 -20.13 31.25 4.05
C GLY A 381 -18.63 31.29 3.75
N LEU A 382 -17.84 31.67 4.76
CA LEU A 382 -16.38 31.65 4.67
C LEU A 382 -15.88 30.25 4.29
N PRO A 383 -14.92 30.12 3.36
CA PRO A 383 -14.35 28.83 2.97
C PRO A 383 -13.93 27.94 4.15
N ALA A 384 -13.41 28.54 5.22
CA ALA A 384 -12.97 27.83 6.42
C ALA A 384 -14.12 27.17 7.21
N ASP A 385 -15.33 27.72 7.11
CA ASP A 385 -16.50 27.23 7.86
C ASP A 385 -17.38 26.28 7.03
N GLN A 386 -17.08 26.13 5.73
CA GLN A 386 -17.86 25.27 4.84
C GLN A 386 -17.72 23.79 5.22
N PHE A 387 -16.54 23.34 5.67
CA PHE A 387 -16.32 21.93 6.00
C PHE A 387 -15.56 21.78 7.32
N VAL A 388 -15.96 20.79 8.11
CA VAL A 388 -15.34 20.43 9.38
C VAL A 388 -14.46 19.21 9.19
N PHE A 389 -13.17 19.40 9.39
CA PHE A 389 -12.17 18.33 9.32
C PHE A 389 -11.70 17.95 10.72
N VAL A 390 -11.84 16.67 11.07
CA VAL A 390 -11.38 16.14 12.36
C VAL A 390 -10.13 15.30 12.14
N ASN A 391 -9.03 15.67 12.81
CA ASN A 391 -7.79 14.92 12.77
C ASN A 391 -7.83 13.70 13.73
N ARG A 392 -8.71 12.73 13.44
CA ARG A 392 -8.69 11.40 14.11
C ARG A 392 -8.90 10.29 13.09
N THR A 393 -8.16 9.19 13.28
CA THR A 393 -8.38 7.96 12.52
C THR A 393 -9.81 7.47 12.66
N LEU A 394 -10.43 7.06 11.54
CA LEU A 394 -11.84 6.67 11.39
C LEU A 394 -12.92 7.75 11.58
N SER A 395 -12.63 8.93 12.15
CA SER A 395 -13.65 9.97 12.31
C SER A 395 -14.05 10.65 10.99
N THR A 396 -13.20 10.59 9.97
CA THR A 396 -13.54 11.17 8.66
C THR A 396 -14.68 10.41 7.98
N ALA A 397 -14.83 9.09 8.22
CA ALA A 397 -15.92 8.31 7.65
C ALA A 397 -17.29 8.78 8.17
N THR A 398 -17.37 9.18 9.46
CA THR A 398 -18.58 9.76 10.04
C THR A 398 -18.85 11.17 9.55
N ALA A 399 -17.82 11.86 9.05
CA ALA A 399 -17.91 13.21 8.53
C ALA A 399 -18.14 13.25 7.00
N LEU A 400 -18.38 12.11 6.34
CA LEU A 400 -18.58 12.07 4.89
C LEU A 400 -19.86 12.77 4.42
N SER A 401 -20.90 12.80 5.25
CA SER A 401 -22.21 13.37 4.92
C SER A 401 -22.13 14.84 4.49
N GLN A 402 -21.22 15.62 5.10
CA GLN A 402 -21.04 17.04 4.79
C GLN A 402 -20.68 17.31 3.32
N PHE A 403 -20.05 16.35 2.64
CA PHE A 403 -19.68 16.48 1.23
C PHE A 403 -20.84 16.23 0.27
N PHE A 404 -21.95 15.70 0.79
CA PHE A 404 -23.17 15.43 0.02
C PHE A 404 -24.29 16.40 0.37
N ILE A 405 -24.37 16.81 1.64
CA ILE A 405 -25.35 17.76 2.16
C ILE A 405 -24.65 18.78 3.02
N ASN A 406 -24.81 20.05 2.66
CA ASN A 406 -24.23 21.16 3.39
C ASN A 406 -25.11 22.39 3.24
N GLU A 407 -25.53 22.96 4.35
CA GLU A 407 -26.39 24.16 4.35
C GLU A 407 -25.66 25.39 3.78
N THR A 408 -24.34 25.45 3.93
CA THR A 408 -23.52 26.55 3.39
C THR A 408 -23.40 26.51 1.86
N VAL A 409 -23.74 25.38 1.22
CA VAL A 409 -23.63 25.18 -0.23
C VAL A 409 -24.93 24.55 -0.74
N PRO A 410 -26.01 25.33 -0.96
CA PRO A 410 -27.31 24.77 -1.35
C PRO A 410 -27.30 24.00 -2.67
N LEU A 411 -26.39 24.35 -3.59
CA LEU A 411 -26.22 23.69 -4.90
C LEU A 411 -25.40 22.38 -4.82
N LEU A 412 -24.93 21.99 -3.63
CA LEU A 412 -24.05 20.83 -3.46
C LEU A 412 -24.60 19.51 -4.04
N PRO A 413 -25.89 19.17 -3.90
CA PRO A 413 -26.43 17.95 -4.51
C PRO A 413 -26.37 17.96 -6.05
N LEU A 414 -26.55 19.14 -6.66
CA LEU A 414 -26.44 19.31 -8.11
C LEU A 414 -24.98 19.20 -8.56
N ILE A 415 -24.06 19.84 -7.85
CA ILE A 415 -22.61 19.75 -8.10
C ILE A 415 -22.15 18.30 -8.03
N ASN A 416 -22.57 17.56 -6.99
CA ASN A 416 -22.30 16.13 -6.84
C ASN A 416 -22.84 15.31 -8.02
N THR A 417 -24.08 15.55 -8.41
CA THR A 417 -24.71 14.84 -9.54
C THR A 417 -23.92 15.03 -10.84
N VAL A 418 -23.49 16.26 -11.13
CA VAL A 418 -22.67 16.57 -12.31
C VAL A 418 -21.31 15.90 -12.21
N CYS A 419 -20.61 16.03 -11.08
CA CYS A 419 -19.27 15.46 -10.90
C CYS A 419 -19.26 13.92 -10.97
N PHE A 420 -20.22 13.25 -10.31
CA PHE A 420 -20.40 11.81 -10.42
C PHE A 420 -20.72 11.38 -11.85
N SER A 421 -21.46 12.19 -12.61
CA SER A 421 -21.77 11.91 -14.01
C SER A 421 -20.55 12.03 -14.92
N ILE A 422 -19.71 13.04 -14.72
CA ILE A 422 -18.44 13.23 -15.46
C ILE A 422 -17.54 12.01 -15.24
N LEU A 423 -17.33 11.64 -13.96
CA LEU A 423 -16.47 10.54 -13.59
C LEU A 423 -17.03 9.20 -14.09
N SER A 424 -18.32 8.93 -13.91
CA SER A 424 -18.97 7.71 -14.39
C SER A 424 -18.87 7.55 -15.89
N TYR A 425 -19.14 8.61 -16.65
CA TYR A 425 -18.99 8.60 -18.11
C TYR A 425 -17.57 8.22 -18.51
N PHE A 426 -16.55 8.85 -17.89
CA PHE A 426 -15.16 8.57 -18.22
C PHE A 426 -14.75 7.12 -17.90
N ILE A 427 -15.10 6.62 -16.71
CA ILE A 427 -14.76 5.26 -16.28
C ILE A 427 -15.43 4.22 -17.18
N PHE A 428 -16.75 4.33 -17.39
CA PHE A 428 -17.49 3.39 -18.23
C PHE A 428 -17.06 3.43 -19.68
N ARG A 429 -16.78 4.62 -20.24
CA ARG A 429 -16.21 4.74 -21.58
C ARG A 429 -14.89 4.00 -21.71
N ASN A 430 -13.98 4.13 -20.75
CA ASN A 430 -12.72 3.38 -20.78
C ASN A 430 -12.93 1.87 -20.66
N LEU A 431 -13.92 1.43 -19.86
CA LEU A 431 -14.25 0.01 -19.71
C LEU A 431 -14.80 -0.59 -21.01
N ILE A 432 -15.70 0.12 -21.70
CA ILE A 432 -16.26 -0.32 -22.99
C ILE A 432 -15.17 -0.36 -24.08
N LEU A 433 -14.28 0.64 -24.11
CA LEU A 433 -13.16 0.65 -25.06
C LEU A 433 -12.17 -0.50 -24.84
N GLU A 434 -12.06 -1.02 -23.61
CA GLU A 434 -11.23 -2.18 -23.27
C GLU A 434 -11.82 -3.50 -23.79
N GLU A 435 -13.15 -3.61 -23.93
CA GLU A 435 -13.83 -4.72 -24.61
C GLU A 435 -13.56 -4.72 -26.13
N GLN A 436 -12.96 -3.66 -26.68
CA GLN A 436 -12.81 -3.39 -28.12
C GLN A 436 -14.14 -3.07 -28.84
N GLU A 437 -15.16 -2.64 -28.09
CA GLU A 437 -16.45 -2.22 -28.65
C GLU A 437 -16.43 -0.71 -29.00
N ARG A 438 -16.99 -0.35 -30.17
CA ARG A 438 -17.15 1.07 -30.55
C ARG A 438 -18.38 1.64 -29.83
N LEU A 439 -18.24 2.84 -29.25
CA LEU A 439 -19.37 3.59 -28.73
C LEU A 439 -20.19 4.16 -29.89
N ASN A 440 -21.50 3.93 -29.85
CA ASN A 440 -22.45 4.45 -30.85
C ASN A 440 -22.77 5.94 -30.64
N ASP A 441 -22.72 6.41 -29.40
CA ASP A 441 -23.12 7.78 -29.05
C ASP A 441 -21.97 8.80 -29.10
N ASN A 442 -22.31 10.03 -29.47
CA ASN A 442 -21.43 11.18 -29.29
C ASN A 442 -21.13 11.40 -27.79
N PRO A 443 -19.94 11.93 -27.44
CA PRO A 443 -19.52 12.05 -26.04
C PRO A 443 -20.48 12.84 -25.15
N LEU A 444 -21.07 13.90 -25.69
CA LEU A 444 -22.03 14.75 -24.98
C LEU A 444 -23.33 14.01 -24.64
N VAL A 445 -23.85 13.19 -25.58
CA VAL A 445 -25.06 12.38 -25.35
C VAL A 445 -24.77 11.31 -24.29
N GLY A 446 -23.61 10.65 -24.37
CA GLY A 446 -23.19 9.68 -23.37
C GLY A 446 -23.08 10.27 -21.96
N PHE A 447 -22.54 11.49 -21.84
CA PHE A 447 -22.50 12.22 -20.56
C PHE A 447 -23.92 12.57 -20.05
N LEU A 448 -24.80 13.12 -20.90
CA LEU A 448 -26.15 13.47 -20.50
C LEU A 448 -26.96 12.26 -20.00
N LYS A 449 -26.71 11.07 -20.56
CA LYS A 449 -27.31 9.81 -20.09
C LYS A 449 -26.89 9.44 -18.66
N MET A 450 -25.75 9.93 -18.16
CA MET A 450 -25.29 9.65 -16.79
C MET A 450 -25.99 10.50 -15.73
N LEU A 451 -26.51 11.68 -16.09
CA LEU A 451 -27.10 12.62 -15.13
C LEU A 451 -28.28 12.02 -14.36
N ILE A 452 -29.15 11.27 -15.03
CA ILE A 452 -30.35 10.71 -14.40
C ILE A 452 -29.98 9.57 -13.42
N PRO A 453 -29.21 8.53 -13.82
CA PRO A 453 -28.77 7.50 -12.89
C PRO A 453 -27.96 8.04 -11.71
N MET A 454 -27.05 8.99 -11.94
CA MET A 454 -26.23 9.58 -10.87
C MET A 454 -27.05 10.50 -9.96
N GLY A 455 -28.05 11.19 -10.50
CA GLY A 455 -29.02 11.94 -9.69
C GLY A 455 -29.87 11.01 -8.82
N ALA A 456 -30.29 9.85 -9.34
CA ALA A 456 -30.97 8.83 -8.54
C ALA A 456 -30.07 8.26 -7.44
N MET A 457 -28.79 8.05 -7.71
CA MET A 457 -27.81 7.69 -6.69
C MET A 457 -27.69 8.78 -5.62
N GLN A 458 -27.61 10.05 -6.03
CA GLN A 458 -27.54 11.18 -5.11
C GLN A 458 -28.77 11.24 -4.20
N LEU A 459 -29.98 11.00 -4.72
CA LEU A 459 -31.20 10.95 -3.92
C LEU A 459 -31.14 9.89 -2.80
N LEU A 460 -30.47 8.75 -3.02
CA LEU A 460 -30.26 7.76 -1.96
C LEU A 460 -29.38 8.32 -0.84
N ILE A 461 -28.31 9.03 -1.19
CA ILE A 461 -27.37 9.63 -0.24
C ILE A 461 -28.00 10.80 0.51
N LEU A 462 -28.93 11.52 -0.13
CA LEU A 462 -29.63 12.66 0.46
C LEU A 462 -30.52 12.32 1.66
N THR A 463 -30.76 11.04 1.95
CA THR A 463 -31.51 10.62 3.14
C THR A 463 -30.80 10.98 4.45
N ASN A 464 -29.46 11.09 4.43
CA ASN A 464 -28.60 11.60 5.51
C ASN A 464 -28.85 11.09 6.93
N ASP A 465 -29.18 9.82 7.06
CA ASP A 465 -29.52 9.20 8.33
C ASP A 465 -28.73 7.90 8.51
N TRP A 466 -28.79 7.29 9.69
CA TRP A 466 -28.09 6.06 10.01
C TRP A 466 -28.44 4.92 9.02
N TYR A 467 -29.65 4.95 8.45
CA TYR A 467 -30.10 3.96 7.47
C TYR A 467 -29.60 4.21 6.04
N THR A 468 -29.06 5.40 5.73
CA THR A 468 -28.52 5.74 4.40
C THR A 468 -27.43 4.78 3.96
N VAL A 469 -26.59 4.32 4.89
CA VAL A 469 -25.54 3.34 4.59
C VAL A 469 -26.15 2.01 4.12
N PHE A 470 -27.22 1.54 4.77
CA PHE A 470 -27.91 0.31 4.38
C PHE A 470 -28.66 0.46 3.06
N LEU A 471 -29.28 1.62 2.83
CA LEU A 471 -29.91 1.95 1.54
C LEU A 471 -28.88 1.97 0.41
N ALA A 472 -27.73 2.62 0.62
CA ALA A 472 -26.64 2.62 -0.35
C ALA A 472 -26.17 1.18 -0.61
N LEU A 473 -25.95 0.38 0.42
CA LEU A 473 -25.47 -1.00 0.26
C LEU A 473 -26.42 -1.88 -0.55
N GLY A 474 -27.73 -1.72 -0.35
CA GLY A 474 -28.75 -2.46 -1.10
C GLY A 474 -29.02 -1.91 -2.49
N LEU A 475 -29.14 -0.59 -2.64
CA LEU A 475 -29.68 0.02 -3.85
C LEU A 475 -28.63 0.56 -4.81
N LEU A 476 -27.38 0.78 -4.38
CA LEU A 476 -26.29 1.29 -5.23
C LEU A 476 -26.01 0.45 -6.49
N PRO A 477 -26.20 -0.89 -6.53
CA PRO A 477 -26.07 -1.64 -7.78
C PRO A 477 -27.04 -1.17 -8.88
N VAL A 478 -28.21 -0.65 -8.51
CA VAL A 478 -29.25 -0.23 -9.45
C VAL A 478 -28.82 0.97 -10.32
N PRO A 479 -28.47 2.15 -9.76
CA PRO A 479 -28.04 3.29 -10.57
C PRO A 479 -26.74 3.02 -11.33
N VAL A 480 -25.83 2.19 -10.79
CA VAL A 480 -24.58 1.84 -11.47
C VAL A 480 -24.83 0.97 -12.70
N LEU A 481 -25.65 -0.08 -12.59
CA LEU A 481 -26.02 -0.93 -13.73
C LEU A 481 -26.92 -0.18 -14.73
N TRP A 482 -27.81 0.67 -14.23
CA TRP A 482 -28.64 1.56 -15.05
C TRP A 482 -27.75 2.46 -15.92
N ALA A 483 -26.79 3.17 -15.33
CA ALA A 483 -25.87 4.02 -16.07
C ALA A 483 -25.06 3.22 -17.11
N TYR A 484 -24.48 2.10 -16.70
CA TYR A 484 -23.65 1.30 -17.58
C TYR A 484 -24.41 0.72 -18.77
N ALA A 485 -25.61 0.16 -18.55
CA ALA A 485 -26.46 -0.37 -19.62
C ALA A 485 -26.85 0.72 -20.62
N GLY A 486 -27.18 1.92 -20.15
CA GLY A 486 -27.55 3.04 -21.01
C GLY A 486 -26.42 3.52 -21.92
N LEU A 487 -25.17 3.49 -21.43
CA LEU A 487 -24.00 3.87 -22.22
C LEU A 487 -23.56 2.78 -23.18
N ARG A 488 -23.51 1.52 -22.73
CA ARG A 488 -23.05 0.39 -23.55
C ARG A 488 -24.03 0.08 -24.67
N GLU A 489 -25.32 -0.06 -24.35
CA GLU A 489 -26.34 -0.46 -25.34
C GLU A 489 -26.85 0.72 -26.17
N GLY A 490 -26.43 1.96 -25.89
CA GLY A 490 -26.88 3.14 -26.62
C GLY A 490 -28.37 3.48 -26.42
N ILE A 491 -29.04 2.85 -25.45
CA ILE A 491 -30.47 3.04 -25.17
C ILE A 491 -30.74 4.30 -24.33
N ASN A 492 -31.98 4.77 -24.32
CA ASN A 492 -32.39 5.93 -23.51
C ASN A 492 -32.39 5.58 -22.00
N PRO A 493 -32.29 6.57 -21.10
CA PRO A 493 -32.19 6.32 -19.66
C PRO A 493 -33.35 5.51 -19.08
N ILE A 494 -34.60 5.71 -19.53
CA ILE A 494 -35.74 4.97 -18.98
C ILE A 494 -35.64 3.48 -19.35
N SER A 495 -35.36 3.18 -20.62
CA SER A 495 -35.13 1.81 -21.08
C SER A 495 -33.92 1.18 -20.38
N ALA A 496 -32.87 1.96 -20.13
CA ALA A 496 -31.68 1.51 -19.41
C ALA A 496 -31.98 1.11 -17.95
N LEU A 497 -32.90 1.80 -17.27
CA LEU A 497 -33.33 1.45 -15.92
C LEU A 497 -33.98 0.07 -15.89
N PHE A 498 -34.92 -0.17 -16.81
CA PHE A 498 -35.58 -1.47 -16.91
C PHE A 498 -34.59 -2.55 -17.32
N ARG A 499 -33.66 -2.25 -18.24
CA ARG A 499 -32.60 -3.18 -18.66
C ARG A 499 -31.70 -3.58 -17.49
N GLY A 500 -31.14 -2.62 -16.77
CA GLY A 500 -30.28 -2.86 -15.61
C GLY A 500 -31.01 -3.61 -14.49
N SER A 501 -32.25 -3.21 -14.16
CA SER A 501 -33.06 -3.89 -13.15
C SER A 501 -33.42 -5.32 -13.54
N SER A 502 -33.71 -5.53 -14.83
CA SER A 502 -34.03 -6.84 -15.42
C SER A 502 -32.83 -7.80 -15.35
N LEU A 503 -31.61 -7.31 -15.58
CA LEU A 503 -30.37 -8.08 -15.42
C LEU A 503 -30.08 -8.39 -13.95
N LEU A 504 -30.37 -7.43 -13.06
CA LEU A 504 -30.11 -7.55 -11.62
C LEU A 504 -31.06 -8.52 -10.91
N SER A 505 -32.33 -8.59 -11.30
CA SER A 505 -33.38 -9.31 -10.56
C SER A 505 -33.11 -10.81 -10.34
N GLN A 506 -32.43 -11.47 -11.28
CA GLN A 506 -32.11 -12.90 -11.18
C GLN A 506 -30.87 -13.21 -10.34
N SER A 507 -30.05 -12.21 -10.01
CA SER A 507 -28.75 -12.41 -9.35
C SER A 507 -28.39 -11.27 -8.40
N TYR A 508 -29.40 -10.70 -7.73
CA TYR A 508 -29.23 -9.58 -6.83
C TYR A 508 -28.26 -9.88 -5.67
N SER A 509 -28.28 -11.10 -5.12
CA SER A 509 -27.37 -11.53 -4.04
C SER A 509 -25.89 -11.43 -4.44
N LYS A 510 -25.58 -11.76 -5.69
CA LYS A 510 -24.23 -11.67 -6.25
C LYS A 510 -23.78 -10.21 -6.40
N ALA A 511 -24.67 -9.34 -6.87
CA ALA A 511 -24.44 -7.91 -6.98
C ALA A 511 -24.23 -7.29 -5.59
N PHE A 512 -25.13 -7.57 -4.65
CA PHE A 512 -25.02 -7.13 -3.26
C PHE A 512 -23.69 -7.56 -2.63
N GLY A 513 -23.31 -8.84 -2.76
CA GLY A 513 -22.04 -9.34 -2.24
C GLY A 513 -20.81 -8.64 -2.84
N LEU A 514 -20.81 -8.36 -4.14
CA LEU A 514 -19.72 -7.62 -4.78
C LEU A 514 -19.64 -6.17 -4.26
N PHE A 515 -20.77 -5.44 -4.25
CA PHE A 515 -20.80 -4.05 -3.82
C PHE A 515 -20.50 -3.90 -2.32
N LEU A 516 -20.93 -4.85 -1.48
CA LEU A 516 -20.53 -4.91 -0.07
C LEU A 516 -19.01 -4.97 0.08
N ILE A 517 -18.35 -5.89 -0.63
CA ILE A 517 -16.90 -6.04 -0.57
C ILE A 517 -16.21 -4.76 -1.08
N LEU A 518 -16.65 -4.20 -2.21
CA LEU A 518 -16.07 -2.98 -2.78
C LEU A 518 -16.26 -1.76 -1.86
N MET A 519 -17.44 -1.60 -1.24
CA MET A 519 -17.69 -0.53 -0.29
C MET A 519 -16.87 -0.67 0.99
N LEU A 520 -16.77 -1.88 1.56
CA LEU A 520 -15.97 -2.11 2.78
C LEU A 520 -14.48 -1.83 2.52
N VAL A 521 -13.93 -2.38 1.43
CA VAL A 521 -12.53 -2.13 1.03
C VAL A 521 -12.32 -0.65 0.71
N GLY A 522 -13.28 -0.02 0.03
CA GLY A 522 -13.26 1.40 -0.30
C GLY A 522 -13.27 2.30 0.93
N LEU A 523 -14.14 2.03 1.91
CA LEU A 523 -14.24 2.79 3.17
C LEU A 523 -12.93 2.66 3.98
N LEU A 524 -12.36 1.45 4.06
CA LEU A 524 -11.08 1.23 4.73
C LEU A 524 -9.95 1.99 4.02
N ALA A 525 -9.89 1.92 2.68
CA ALA A 525 -8.90 2.64 1.90
C ALA A 525 -9.05 4.17 2.06
N PHE A 526 -10.29 4.67 2.04
CA PHE A 526 -10.60 6.08 2.28
C PHE A 526 -10.14 6.52 3.67
N SER A 527 -10.53 5.80 4.73
CA SER A 527 -10.17 6.17 6.10
C SER A 527 -8.66 6.17 6.34
N LEU A 528 -7.92 5.24 5.71
CA LEU A 528 -6.46 5.18 5.83
C LEU A 528 -5.79 6.28 5.03
N ALA A 529 -6.22 6.50 3.78
CA ALA A 529 -5.61 7.50 2.92
C ALA A 529 -5.90 8.93 3.41
N ASP A 530 -7.13 9.23 3.82
CA ASP A 530 -7.51 10.56 4.27
C ASP A 530 -6.76 10.98 5.53
N SER A 531 -6.86 10.18 6.60
CA SER A 531 -6.26 10.51 7.90
C SER A 531 -4.72 10.58 7.85
N MET A 532 -4.07 9.75 7.03
CA MET A 532 -2.60 9.70 6.97
C MET A 532 -2.01 10.70 5.97
N LEU A 533 -2.68 10.97 4.85
CA LEU A 533 -2.10 11.75 3.75
C LEU A 533 -2.53 13.20 3.78
N ALA A 534 -3.82 13.49 4.01
CA ALA A 534 -4.35 14.84 3.86
C ALA A 534 -3.67 15.82 4.82
N TRP A 535 -3.65 15.49 6.11
CA TRP A 535 -3.00 16.29 7.14
C TRP A 535 -1.49 16.38 6.97
N PHE A 536 -0.85 15.27 6.61
CA PHE A 536 0.58 15.27 6.34
C PHE A 536 0.96 16.23 5.20
N TYR A 537 0.20 16.23 4.11
CA TYR A 537 0.45 17.15 3.00
C TYR A 537 0.11 18.58 3.35
N LEU A 538 -0.96 18.80 4.12
CA LEU A 538 -1.31 20.12 4.59
C LEU A 538 -0.17 20.70 5.43
N ASP A 539 0.33 19.96 6.41
CA ASP A 539 1.48 20.36 7.23
C ASP A 539 2.69 20.72 6.37
N LEU A 540 2.96 19.96 5.30
CA LEU A 540 4.06 20.29 4.41
C LEU A 540 3.88 21.59 3.64
N VAL A 541 2.65 21.85 3.20
CA VAL A 541 2.38 23.09 2.47
C VAL A 541 2.41 24.27 3.43
N THR A 542 1.79 24.16 4.61
CA THR A 542 1.74 25.23 5.62
C THR A 542 3.14 25.61 6.12
N TRP A 543 4.08 24.67 6.09
CA TRP A 543 5.48 24.95 6.45
C TRP A 543 6.28 25.70 5.38
N VAL A 544 5.94 25.51 4.10
CA VAL A 544 6.67 26.11 2.98
C VAL A 544 6.03 27.42 2.55
N VAL A 545 4.70 27.50 2.64
CA VAL A 545 3.89 28.60 2.13
C VAL A 545 3.56 29.53 3.29
N LEU A 546 4.10 30.75 3.24
CA LEU A 546 3.79 31.82 4.17
C LEU A 546 2.58 32.59 3.64
N LEU A 547 1.42 32.42 4.27
CA LEU A 547 0.20 33.19 4.00
C LEU A 547 -0.25 33.88 5.27
N GLU A 548 -1.03 34.97 5.11
CA GLU A 548 -1.80 35.54 6.22
C GLU A 548 -2.72 34.47 6.83
N GLU A 549 -3.03 34.59 8.12
CA GLU A 549 -3.76 33.57 8.88
C GLU A 549 -5.10 33.20 8.23
N SER A 550 -5.87 34.20 7.79
CA SER A 550 -7.15 34.02 7.09
C SER A 550 -6.98 33.28 5.74
N ALA A 551 -5.97 33.67 4.96
CA ALA A 551 -5.64 33.03 3.69
C ALA A 551 -5.17 31.58 3.89
N MET A 552 -4.43 31.30 4.96
CA MET A 552 -3.99 29.95 5.31
C MET A 552 -5.16 29.06 5.73
N GLN A 553 -6.11 29.59 6.51
CA GLN A 553 -7.33 28.86 6.89
C GLN A 553 -8.17 28.51 5.64
N HIS A 554 -8.36 29.45 4.72
CA HIS A 554 -9.07 29.21 3.46
C HIS A 554 -8.34 28.20 2.57
N PHE A 555 -7.03 28.32 2.44
CA PHE A 555 -6.21 27.35 1.70
C PHE A 555 -6.33 25.95 2.30
N SER A 556 -6.23 25.83 3.63
CA SER A 556 -6.29 24.57 4.35
C SER A 556 -7.63 23.86 4.14
N ALA A 557 -8.75 24.60 4.25
CA ALA A 557 -10.08 24.05 4.03
C ALA A 557 -10.27 23.57 2.58
N ALA A 558 -9.85 24.38 1.60
CA ALA A 558 -9.93 24.01 0.18
C ALA A 558 -9.04 22.79 -0.15
N PHE A 559 -7.83 22.76 0.40
CA PHE A 559 -6.88 21.67 0.20
C PHE A 559 -7.38 20.35 0.79
N LEU A 560 -7.85 20.38 2.05
CA LEU A 560 -8.40 19.19 2.71
C LEU A 560 -9.67 18.69 1.99
N ALA A 561 -10.57 19.60 1.60
CA ALA A 561 -11.76 19.23 0.82
C ALA A 561 -11.37 18.57 -0.52
N PHE A 562 -10.39 19.14 -1.23
CA PHE A 562 -9.88 18.59 -2.48
C PHE A 562 -9.31 17.18 -2.30
N ILE A 563 -8.42 16.98 -1.31
CA ILE A 563 -7.81 15.67 -1.06
C ILE A 563 -8.88 14.63 -0.67
N THR A 564 -9.80 15.02 0.21
CA THR A 564 -10.89 14.13 0.67
C THR A 564 -11.74 13.66 -0.52
N ILE A 565 -12.17 14.60 -1.36
CA ILE A 565 -13.01 14.31 -2.54
C ILE A 565 -12.24 13.53 -3.60
N PHE A 566 -10.95 13.84 -3.80
CA PHE A 566 -10.09 13.08 -4.71
C PHE A 566 -10.01 11.61 -4.30
N ILE A 567 -9.80 11.31 -3.01
CA ILE A 567 -9.77 9.93 -2.49
C ILE A 567 -11.15 9.28 -2.64
N LEU A 568 -12.24 10.00 -2.31
CA LEU A 568 -13.60 9.52 -2.47
C LEU A 568 -13.91 9.13 -3.94
N TYR A 569 -13.46 9.93 -4.90
CA TYR A 569 -13.62 9.66 -6.33
C TYR A 569 -12.80 8.47 -6.83
N LEU A 570 -11.62 8.21 -6.25
CA LEU A 570 -10.89 6.96 -6.52
C LEU A 570 -11.65 5.73 -6.03
N VAL A 571 -12.25 5.81 -4.83
CA VAL A 571 -13.11 4.73 -4.30
C VAL A 571 -14.36 4.55 -5.16
N PHE A 572 -14.99 5.64 -5.58
CA PHE A 572 -16.15 5.60 -6.46
C PHE A 572 -15.81 4.98 -7.83
N ALA A 573 -14.64 5.29 -8.40
CA ALA A 573 -14.18 4.67 -9.63
C ALA A 573 -14.05 3.14 -9.51
N ILE A 574 -13.55 2.63 -8.37
CA ILE A 574 -13.47 1.19 -8.08
C ILE A 574 -14.87 0.55 -8.10
N ILE A 575 -15.86 1.21 -7.48
CA ILE A 575 -17.27 0.74 -7.47
C ILE A 575 -17.85 0.72 -8.89
N LEU A 576 -17.62 1.76 -9.69
CA LEU A 576 -18.08 1.84 -11.08
C LEU A 576 -17.47 0.72 -11.94
N ILE A 577 -16.16 0.50 -11.85
CA ILE A 577 -15.50 -0.60 -12.58
C ILE A 577 -16.12 -1.94 -12.20
N GLY A 578 -16.36 -2.17 -10.90
CA GLY A 578 -17.00 -3.37 -10.40
C GLY A 578 -18.41 -3.58 -10.96
N GLY A 579 -19.23 -2.52 -11.00
CA GLY A 579 -20.57 -2.58 -11.58
C GLY A 579 -20.58 -2.83 -13.10
N GLY A 580 -19.65 -2.21 -13.83
CA GLY A 580 -19.51 -2.45 -15.27
C GLY A 580 -19.04 -3.88 -15.59
N LEU A 581 -18.09 -4.42 -14.83
CA LEU A 581 -17.67 -5.82 -14.97
C LEU A 581 -18.77 -6.81 -14.57
N LEU A 582 -19.54 -6.48 -13.52
CA LEU A 582 -20.69 -7.27 -13.09
C LEU A 582 -21.75 -7.36 -14.18
N TYR A 583 -22.00 -6.27 -14.92
CA TYR A 583 -22.97 -6.26 -16.01
C TYR A 583 -22.73 -7.39 -17.02
N TYR A 584 -21.47 -7.66 -17.42
CA TYR A 584 -21.17 -8.75 -18.36
C TYR A 584 -21.51 -10.14 -17.80
N SER A 585 -21.20 -10.37 -16.53
CA SER A 585 -21.59 -11.61 -15.87
C SER A 585 -23.10 -11.76 -15.77
N LEU A 586 -23.84 -10.68 -15.53
CA LEU A 586 -25.31 -10.70 -15.49
C LEU A 586 -25.92 -10.92 -16.88
N LEU A 587 -25.33 -10.30 -17.90
CA LEU A 587 -25.71 -10.48 -19.30
C LEU A 587 -25.51 -11.95 -19.73
N GLU A 588 -24.36 -12.54 -19.40
CA GLU A 588 -24.07 -13.94 -19.72
C GLU A 588 -24.98 -14.92 -18.96
N ILE A 589 -25.35 -14.63 -17.70
CA ILE A 589 -26.33 -15.44 -16.95
C ILE A 589 -27.70 -15.41 -17.63
N LYS A 590 -28.14 -14.23 -18.10
CA LYS A 590 -29.50 -14.03 -18.56
C LYS A 590 -29.71 -14.40 -20.02
N GLU A 591 -28.77 -14.05 -20.88
CA GLU A 591 -28.91 -14.13 -22.34
C GLU A 591 -27.90 -15.09 -22.98
N ALA A 592 -26.84 -15.46 -22.25
CA ALA A 592 -25.77 -16.33 -22.71
C ALA A 592 -25.24 -16.01 -24.13
N PRO A 593 -24.97 -14.73 -24.47
CA PRO A 593 -24.55 -14.35 -25.82
C PRO A 593 -23.26 -15.05 -26.24
N ALA A 594 -22.28 -15.18 -25.34
CA ALA A 594 -21.03 -15.84 -25.67
C ALA A 594 -21.20 -17.35 -25.88
N LEU A 595 -22.05 -17.99 -25.09
CA LEU A 595 -22.43 -19.39 -25.32
C LEU A 595 -23.10 -19.56 -26.69
N MET A 596 -24.04 -18.68 -27.05
CA MET A 596 -24.72 -18.71 -28.34
C MET A 596 -23.75 -18.53 -29.50
N GLU A 597 -22.81 -17.58 -29.38
CA GLU A 597 -21.76 -17.38 -30.38
C GLU A 597 -20.86 -18.62 -30.52
N ARG A 598 -20.46 -19.24 -29.40
CA ARG A 598 -19.69 -20.49 -29.42
C ARG A 598 -20.45 -21.63 -30.08
N ILE A 599 -21.75 -21.75 -29.81
CA ILE A 599 -22.62 -22.75 -30.46
C ILE A 599 -22.64 -22.52 -31.97
N GLN A 600 -22.74 -21.28 -32.44
CA GLN A 600 -22.68 -20.97 -33.88
C GLN A 600 -21.31 -21.29 -34.52
N GLN A 601 -20.25 -21.38 -33.72
CA GLN A 601 -18.91 -21.78 -34.18
C GLN A 601 -18.72 -23.30 -34.18
N ILE A 602 -19.60 -24.08 -33.53
CA ILE A 602 -19.57 -25.55 -33.58
C ILE A 602 -19.81 -25.99 -35.03
N GLY A 603 -18.84 -26.71 -35.61
CA GLY A 603 -18.88 -27.18 -37.00
C GLY A 603 -18.20 -26.27 -38.02
N ARG A 604 -17.71 -25.07 -37.65
CA ARG A 604 -16.83 -24.26 -38.51
C ARG A 604 -15.37 -24.68 -38.29
N LYS A 605 -14.81 -25.44 -39.24
CA LYS A 605 -13.38 -25.79 -39.26
C LYS A 605 -12.52 -24.51 -39.29
N ARG A 606 -11.74 -24.26 -38.24
CA ARG A 606 -10.68 -23.24 -38.25
C ARG A 606 -9.41 -23.84 -38.84
N SER A 607 -9.04 -23.40 -40.04
CA SER A 607 -7.69 -23.61 -40.58
C SER A 607 -6.79 -22.48 -40.08
N ILE A 608 -5.83 -22.80 -39.23
CA ILE A 608 -4.71 -21.91 -38.93
C ILE A 608 -3.47 -22.54 -39.55
N LYS A 609 -2.84 -21.86 -40.51
CA LYS A 609 -1.65 -22.34 -41.24
C LYS A 609 -1.83 -23.70 -41.92
N GLY A 610 -3.02 -23.98 -42.47
CA GLY A 610 -3.25 -25.17 -43.30
C GLY A 610 -3.36 -26.50 -42.56
N LEU A 611 -3.51 -26.49 -41.22
CA LEU A 611 -3.82 -27.68 -40.44
C LEU A 611 -5.22 -27.54 -39.84
N GLU A 612 -6.04 -28.58 -40.04
CA GLU A 612 -7.35 -28.73 -39.41
C GLU A 612 -7.16 -29.16 -37.95
N GLN A 613 -7.81 -28.47 -37.01
CA GLN A 613 -8.00 -28.98 -35.65
C GLN A 613 -9.44 -29.51 -35.53
N GLU A 614 -9.57 -30.72 -34.98
CA GLU A 614 -10.81 -31.20 -34.35
C GLU A 614 -11.10 -30.45 -33.05
#